data_AF-A0A395HUY0-F1
#
_entry.id   AF-A0A395HUY0-F1
#
_cell.length_a   1.000
_cell.length_b   1.000
_cell.length_c   1.000
_cell.angle_alpha   90.00
_cell.angle_beta   90.00
_cell.angle_gamma   90.00
#
_symmetry.space_group_name_H-M   'P 1'
#
loop_
_entity.id
_entity.type
_entity.pdbx_description
1 polymer ?
#
loop_
_entity_poly.entity_id
_entity_poly.type
_entity_poly.pdbx_seq_one_letter_code
_entity_poly.pdbx_strand_id
1 'polypeptide(L)'
;MVLSFISVLALATPFAAAILPPSVPSTPTTLVTAPKVYSAADAAAPTPTQPGIAASCNSFHLVASGDNCASIATAAGISLSDFYSWNSNVGSGCNNLWLGYYVCIGVGPTTTTTTTTTTATAVSTPTPVQTGMVSNCNAFYLVASGDTCTTVATKEGITVQNIVTWNPAVGTGCTNMWYGYYICVGVSG
;
A
#
# COMPACT_ATOMS: atom_id res chain seq x y z
N MET A 1 -67.98 39.63 56.76
CA MET A 1 -67.22 40.09 55.58
C MET A 1 -66.02 40.90 56.06
N VAL A 2 -64.91 40.24 56.38
CA VAL A 2 -63.55 40.79 56.23
C VAL A 2 -62.63 39.57 56.05
N LEU A 3 -62.10 39.43 54.84
CA LEU A 3 -61.03 38.47 54.53
C LEU A 3 -59.74 38.97 55.19
N SER A 4 -59.08 38.12 55.99
CA SER A 4 -57.71 38.35 56.43
C SER A 4 -56.87 37.13 56.07
N PHE A 5 -56.09 37.30 55.02
CA PHE A 5 -55.12 36.35 54.52
C PHE A 5 -53.91 36.35 55.46
N ILE A 6 -53.63 35.21 56.10
CA ILE A 6 -52.31 34.96 56.69
C ILE A 6 -51.67 33.83 55.90
N SER A 7 -50.84 34.28 54.96
CA SER A 7 -49.89 33.50 54.19
C SER A 7 -48.80 33.01 55.14
N VAL A 8 -48.75 31.70 55.37
CA VAL A 8 -47.61 31.07 56.07
C VAL A 8 -46.62 30.61 55.00
N LEU A 9 -45.65 31.49 54.71
CA LEU A 9 -44.46 31.19 53.93
C LEU A 9 -43.55 30.28 54.76
N ALA A 10 -43.67 28.97 54.59
CA ALA A 10 -42.70 28.03 55.13
C ALA A 10 -41.44 28.06 54.26
N LEU A 11 -40.33 28.48 54.87
CA LEU A 11 -39.00 28.53 54.26
C LEU A 11 -38.52 27.11 53.95
N ALA A 12 -38.49 26.77 52.67
CA ALA A 12 -37.83 25.57 52.18
C ALA A 12 -36.31 25.77 52.21
N THR A 13 -35.62 25.05 53.08
CA THR A 13 -34.16 24.92 53.07
C THR A 13 -33.72 24.06 51.88
N PRO A 14 -32.74 24.48 51.06
CA PRO A 14 -32.20 23.60 50.03
C PRO A 14 -31.27 22.56 50.68
N PHE A 15 -31.74 21.32 50.80
CA PHE A 15 -30.87 20.16 51.00
C PHE A 15 -30.06 19.95 49.71
N ALA A 16 -28.81 20.39 49.72
CA ALA A 16 -27.82 19.98 48.72
C ALA A 16 -27.50 18.49 48.96
N ALA A 17 -28.24 17.60 48.29
CA ALA A 17 -27.86 16.20 48.17
C ALA A 17 -26.63 16.12 47.26
N ALA A 18 -25.46 15.94 47.87
CA ALA A 18 -24.26 15.54 47.14
C ALA A 18 -24.47 14.10 46.67
N ILE A 19 -24.85 13.96 45.39
CA ILE A 19 -24.97 12.68 44.69
C ILE A 19 -23.54 12.15 44.52
N LEU A 20 -23.19 11.08 45.25
CA LEU A 20 -21.98 10.32 44.95
C LEU A 20 -22.15 9.68 43.57
N PRO A 21 -21.17 9.82 42.66
CA PRO A 21 -21.25 9.23 41.34
C PRO A 21 -21.32 7.69 41.43
N PRO A 22 -22.01 7.01 40.50
CA PRO A 22 -21.99 5.55 40.45
C PRO A 22 -20.55 5.06 40.30
N SER A 23 -20.12 4.17 41.19
CA SER A 23 -18.86 3.45 41.06
C SER A 23 -18.90 2.58 39.82
N VAL A 24 -18.36 3.11 38.72
CA VAL A 24 -18.15 2.36 37.48
C VAL A 24 -17.20 1.19 37.76
N PRO A 25 -17.56 -0.07 37.43
CA PRO A 25 -16.62 -1.18 37.48
C PRO A 25 -15.44 -0.84 36.56
N SER A 26 -14.24 -0.83 37.13
CA SER A 26 -13.00 -0.61 36.38
C SER A 26 -12.78 -1.80 35.45
N THR A 27 -13.19 -1.65 34.20
CA THR A 27 -12.86 -2.57 33.11
C THR A 27 -11.34 -2.72 33.06
N PRO A 28 -10.78 -3.94 33.01
CA PRO A 28 -9.34 -4.11 32.84
C PRO A 28 -8.96 -3.48 31.50
N THR A 29 -8.17 -2.40 31.56
CA THR A 29 -7.53 -1.78 30.41
C THR A 29 -6.61 -2.82 29.79
N THR A 30 -7.07 -3.50 28.75
CA THR A 30 -6.16 -4.17 27.80
C THR A 30 -5.17 -3.12 27.34
N LEU A 31 -3.90 -3.35 27.62
CA LEU A 31 -2.78 -2.59 27.10
C LEU A 31 -2.82 -2.73 25.57
N VAL A 32 -3.55 -1.83 24.92
CA VAL A 32 -3.43 -1.60 23.48
C VAL A 32 -2.01 -1.10 23.30
N THR A 33 -1.16 -1.99 22.82
CA THR A 33 0.20 -1.65 22.44
C THR A 33 0.07 -0.61 21.34
N ALA A 34 0.51 0.61 21.61
CA ALA A 34 0.46 1.70 20.65
C ALA A 34 1.07 1.24 19.30
N PRO A 35 0.49 1.63 18.15
CA PRO A 35 1.12 1.36 16.87
C PRO A 35 2.51 1.99 16.92
N LYS A 36 3.54 1.15 16.74
CA LYS A 36 4.93 1.58 16.77
C LYS A 36 5.15 2.48 15.55
N VAL A 37 5.29 3.77 15.81
CA VAL A 37 5.59 4.77 14.78
C VAL A 37 7.08 4.61 14.44
N TYR A 38 7.38 4.07 13.27
CA TYR A 38 8.74 3.95 12.76
C TYR A 38 9.01 5.11 11.82
N SER A 39 9.98 5.97 12.16
CA SER A 39 10.46 7.01 11.27
C SER A 39 11.19 6.40 10.07
N ALA A 40 10.92 6.95 8.89
CA ALA A 40 11.37 6.47 7.59
C ALA A 40 12.86 6.76 7.34
N ALA A 41 13.73 5.87 7.81
CA ALA A 41 15.05 5.63 7.25
C ALA A 41 15.48 4.23 7.71
N ASP A 42 15.54 3.27 6.80
CA ASP A 42 16.09 1.91 6.99
C ASP A 42 15.29 0.84 7.76
N ALA A 43 14.01 1.05 8.08
CA ALA A 43 13.15 -0.08 8.49
C ALA A 43 12.67 -0.84 7.24
N ALA A 44 13.27 -2.00 6.95
CA ALA A 44 12.72 -2.92 5.96
C ALA A 44 11.24 -3.17 6.23
N ALA A 45 10.41 -3.17 5.18
CA ALA A 45 8.97 -3.40 5.29
C ALA A 45 8.70 -4.69 6.10
N PRO A 46 7.68 -4.70 6.98
CA PRO A 46 7.36 -5.87 7.79
C PRO A 46 6.97 -7.05 6.88
N THR A 47 7.43 -8.26 7.20
CA THR A 47 7.11 -9.45 6.42
C THR A 47 6.11 -10.35 7.16
N PRO A 48 5.17 -11.00 6.46
CA PRO A 48 4.92 -10.92 5.01
C PRO A 48 4.02 -9.73 4.62
N THR A 49 4.37 -9.00 3.56
CA THR A 49 3.48 -8.00 2.95
C THR A 49 2.59 -8.63 1.90
N GLN A 50 1.36 -8.12 1.75
CA GLN A 50 0.53 -8.46 0.61
C GLN A 50 1.10 -7.83 -0.67
N PRO A 51 1.09 -8.53 -1.83
CA PRO A 51 1.50 -7.92 -3.10
C PRO A 51 0.73 -6.63 -3.40
N GLY A 52 1.31 -5.74 -4.20
CA GLY A 52 0.60 -4.54 -4.69
C GLY A 52 0.45 -3.39 -3.69
N ILE A 53 1.21 -3.40 -2.58
CA ILE A 53 1.38 -2.23 -1.71
C ILE A 53 2.12 -1.10 -2.45
N ALA A 54 1.68 0.14 -2.25
CA ALA A 54 2.34 1.32 -2.80
C ALA A 54 3.82 1.42 -2.37
N ALA A 55 4.69 1.80 -3.30
CA ALA A 55 6.12 1.96 -3.03
C ALA A 55 6.42 3.07 -1.99
N SER A 56 5.53 4.05 -1.86
CA SER A 56 5.61 5.13 -0.86
C SER A 56 5.04 4.72 0.51
N CYS A 57 4.64 3.47 0.70
CA CYS A 57 4.08 3.00 1.96
C CYS A 57 5.10 3.12 3.09
N ASN A 58 4.73 3.84 4.14
CA ASN A 58 5.56 3.99 5.34
C ASN A 58 4.86 3.50 6.62
N SER A 59 3.59 3.12 6.52
CA SER A 59 2.77 2.66 7.65
C SER A 59 1.96 1.44 7.23
N PHE A 60 1.99 0.40 8.06
CA PHE A 60 1.45 -0.92 7.75
C PHE A 60 0.46 -1.38 8.81
N HIS A 61 -0.57 -2.12 8.37
CA HIS A 61 -1.53 -2.81 9.23
C HIS A 61 -1.45 -4.31 8.98
N LEU A 62 -1.34 -5.12 10.03
CA LEU A 62 -1.43 -6.58 9.93
C LEU A 62 -2.91 -6.96 9.93
N VAL A 63 -3.39 -7.56 8.83
CA VAL A 63 -4.78 -7.99 8.71
C VAL A 63 -5.07 -9.10 9.73
N ALA A 64 -5.99 -8.82 10.64
CA ALA A 64 -6.45 -9.76 11.66
C ALA A 64 -7.84 -10.33 11.31
N SER A 65 -8.25 -11.37 12.04
CA SER A 65 -9.60 -11.93 11.89
C SER A 65 -10.65 -10.88 12.26
N GLY A 66 -11.63 -10.67 11.37
CA GLY A 66 -12.68 -9.66 11.54
C GLY A 66 -12.39 -8.32 10.85
N ASP A 67 -11.18 -8.12 10.31
CA ASP A 67 -10.87 -6.95 9.53
C ASP A 67 -11.55 -6.96 8.16
N ASN A 68 -11.93 -5.76 7.71
CA ASN A 68 -12.25 -5.47 6.33
C ASN A 68 -11.64 -4.12 5.95
N CYS A 69 -11.63 -3.79 4.66
CA CYS A 69 -10.97 -2.58 4.16
C CYS A 69 -11.57 -1.30 4.77
N ALA A 70 -12.88 -1.27 5.03
CA ALA A 70 -13.52 -0.13 5.65
C ALA A 70 -13.14 0.00 7.13
N SER A 71 -13.05 -1.10 7.88
CA SER A 71 -12.63 -1.06 9.29
C SER A 71 -11.17 -0.65 9.42
N ILE A 72 -10.28 -1.15 8.55
CA ILE A 72 -8.87 -0.78 8.52
C ILE A 72 -8.69 0.70 8.15
N ALA A 73 -9.34 1.15 7.07
CA ALA A 73 -9.26 2.54 6.63
C ALA A 73 -9.77 3.51 7.71
N THR A 74 -10.88 3.17 8.36
CA THR A 74 -11.44 3.96 9.47
C THR A 74 -10.50 4.01 10.66
N ALA A 75 -9.92 2.86 11.05
CA ALA A 75 -8.98 2.78 12.17
C ALA A 75 -7.69 3.56 11.91
N ALA A 76 -7.24 3.60 10.65
CA ALA A 76 -6.08 4.39 10.21
C ALA A 76 -6.42 5.87 9.96
N GLY A 77 -7.69 6.26 9.96
CA GLY A 77 -8.11 7.63 9.69
C GLY A 77 -7.92 8.08 8.24
N ILE A 78 -7.96 7.13 7.29
CA ILE A 78 -7.76 7.38 5.85
C ILE A 78 -9.04 7.12 5.06
N SER A 79 -9.14 7.67 3.85
CA SER A 79 -10.28 7.35 2.98
C SER A 79 -10.15 5.92 2.43
N LEU A 80 -11.29 5.27 2.19
CA LEU A 80 -11.31 3.93 1.60
C LEU A 80 -10.71 3.93 0.19
N SER A 81 -10.87 5.03 -0.55
CA SER A 81 -10.21 5.25 -1.85
C SER A 81 -8.69 5.28 -1.74
N ASP A 82 -8.16 5.96 -0.73
CA ASP A 82 -6.71 6.01 -0.49
C ASP A 82 -6.20 4.61 -0.16
N PHE A 83 -6.90 3.89 0.73
CA PHE A 83 -6.56 2.51 1.07
C PHE A 83 -6.51 1.61 -0.18
N TYR A 84 -7.49 1.68 -1.08
CA TYR A 84 -7.46 0.91 -2.33
C TYR A 84 -6.33 1.35 -3.26
N SER A 85 -6.06 2.65 -3.37
CA SER A 85 -4.97 3.16 -4.20
C SER A 85 -3.60 2.70 -3.71
N TRP A 86 -3.44 2.50 -2.40
CA TRP A 86 -2.20 2.03 -1.78
C TRP A 86 -2.08 0.51 -1.74
N ASN A 87 -3.15 -0.23 -2.01
CA ASN A 87 -3.21 -1.69 -1.89
C ASN A 87 -3.91 -2.32 -3.11
N SER A 88 -3.30 -2.16 -4.29
CA SER A 88 -3.87 -2.58 -5.58
C SER A 88 -4.34 -4.04 -5.63
N ASN A 89 -3.66 -4.96 -4.93
CA ASN A 89 -4.00 -6.38 -4.93
C ASN A 89 -5.24 -6.71 -4.08
N VAL A 90 -5.62 -5.85 -3.11
CA VAL A 90 -6.83 -6.03 -2.30
C VAL A 90 -8.10 -5.91 -3.16
N GLY A 91 -7.99 -5.17 -4.27
CA GLY A 91 -9.07 -4.92 -5.22
C GLY A 91 -10.08 -3.89 -4.71
N SER A 92 -10.75 -3.22 -5.65
CA SER A 92 -11.73 -2.16 -5.39
C SER A 92 -12.96 -2.59 -4.57
N GLY A 93 -13.20 -3.90 -4.48
CA GLY A 93 -14.27 -4.50 -3.67
C GLY A 93 -13.81 -5.14 -2.36
N CYS A 94 -12.56 -4.96 -1.94
CA CYS A 94 -12.00 -5.61 -0.74
C CYS A 94 -11.99 -7.16 -0.78
N ASN A 95 -12.04 -7.76 -1.97
CA ASN A 95 -12.23 -9.21 -2.11
C ASN A 95 -10.99 -10.04 -1.79
N ASN A 96 -9.81 -9.39 -1.80
CA ASN A 96 -8.52 -10.07 -1.67
C ASN A 96 -7.75 -9.59 -0.44
N LEU A 97 -8.41 -9.26 0.67
CA LEU A 97 -7.71 -8.89 1.90
C LEU A 97 -7.16 -10.14 2.61
N TRP A 98 -5.84 -10.31 2.65
CA TRP A 98 -5.21 -11.54 3.14
C TRP A 98 -4.93 -11.49 4.64
N LEU A 99 -5.60 -12.37 5.40
CA LEU A 99 -5.37 -12.52 6.83
C LEU A 99 -3.91 -12.91 7.12
N GLY A 100 -3.28 -12.24 8.07
CA GLY A 100 -1.88 -12.46 8.44
C GLY A 100 -0.85 -11.78 7.54
N TYR A 101 -1.28 -10.96 6.57
CA TYR A 101 -0.40 -10.15 5.73
C TYR A 101 -0.51 -8.68 6.10
N TYR A 102 0.59 -7.95 5.90
CA TYR A 102 0.60 -6.51 6.06
C TYR A 102 0.03 -5.82 4.82
N VAL A 103 -0.82 -4.81 5.04
CA VAL A 103 -1.36 -3.88 4.04
C VAL A 103 -0.95 -2.45 4.38
N CYS A 104 -0.91 -1.57 3.39
CA CYS A 104 -0.55 -0.19 3.57
C CYS A 104 -1.69 0.64 4.15
N ILE A 105 -1.39 1.41 5.20
CA ILE A 105 -2.34 2.35 5.82
C ILE A 105 -1.81 3.78 5.89
N GLY A 106 -0.65 4.02 5.31
CA GLY A 106 -0.08 5.36 5.24
C GLY A 106 1.08 5.41 4.27
N VAL A 107 1.12 6.49 3.51
CA VAL A 107 2.23 6.82 2.63
C VAL A 107 2.98 8.01 3.21
N GLY A 108 4.29 8.02 3.05
CA GLY A 108 5.10 9.19 3.42
C GLY A 108 4.80 10.38 2.51
N PRO A 109 5.25 11.59 2.90
CA PRO A 109 5.48 12.61 1.90
C PRO A 109 6.30 11.94 0.81
N THR A 110 5.77 11.93 -0.40
CA THR A 110 6.53 11.51 -1.55
C THR A 110 7.72 12.46 -1.58
N THR A 111 8.86 12.04 -1.03
CA THR A 111 10.11 12.41 -1.65
C THR A 111 9.96 11.79 -3.02
N THR A 112 9.41 12.59 -3.93
CA THR A 112 9.66 12.40 -5.33
C THR A 112 11.16 12.49 -5.35
N THR A 113 11.82 11.33 -5.28
CA THR A 113 13.07 11.17 -5.99
C THR A 113 12.66 11.57 -7.38
N THR A 114 12.90 12.85 -7.70
CA THR A 114 12.92 13.34 -9.05
C THR A 114 14.08 12.59 -9.66
N THR A 115 13.85 11.34 -10.03
CA THR A 115 14.59 10.72 -11.11
C THR A 115 14.25 11.64 -12.26
N THR A 116 15.20 12.48 -12.62
CA THR A 116 15.17 13.39 -13.76
C THR A 116 14.63 12.60 -14.94
N THR A 117 13.32 12.71 -15.18
CA THR A 117 12.66 12.12 -16.34
C THR A 117 13.06 13.01 -17.50
N THR A 118 14.18 12.67 -18.13
CA THR A 118 14.49 13.22 -19.44
C THR A 118 13.41 12.72 -20.37
N THR A 119 12.59 13.65 -20.87
CA THR A 119 11.60 13.47 -21.93
C THR A 119 12.13 12.51 -23.01
N ALA A 120 11.71 11.25 -22.95
CA ALA A 120 11.99 10.28 -24.00
C ALA A 120 10.85 10.34 -25.01
N THR A 121 11.21 10.72 -26.24
CA THR A 121 10.41 10.59 -27.45
C THR A 121 9.64 9.26 -27.44
N ALA A 122 8.32 9.30 -27.64
CA ALA A 122 7.47 8.12 -27.65
C ALA A 122 7.96 7.09 -28.65
N VAL A 123 8.63 6.03 -28.17
CA VAL A 123 8.98 4.86 -28.97
C VAL A 123 7.76 3.95 -29.00
N SER A 124 7.20 3.72 -30.18
CA SER A 124 6.12 2.76 -30.37
C SER A 124 6.63 1.35 -30.10
N THR A 125 6.08 0.66 -29.11
CA THR A 125 6.39 -0.74 -28.81
C THR A 125 6.03 -1.62 -30.02
N PRO A 126 6.99 -2.35 -30.63
CA PRO A 126 6.72 -3.24 -31.75
C PRO A 126 5.90 -4.47 -31.32
N THR A 127 5.28 -5.17 -32.27
CA THR A 127 4.54 -6.42 -32.01
C THR A 127 5.07 -7.55 -32.89
N PRO A 128 5.08 -8.81 -32.41
CA PRO A 128 4.65 -9.27 -31.09
C PRO A 128 5.76 -9.17 -30.02
N VAL A 129 5.41 -8.89 -28.77
CA VAL A 129 6.34 -8.88 -27.62
C VAL A 129 6.12 -10.09 -26.74
N GLN A 130 7.18 -10.57 -26.08
CA GLN A 130 7.01 -11.59 -25.04
C GLN A 130 6.28 -11.00 -23.83
N THR A 131 5.39 -11.78 -23.23
CA THR A 131 4.63 -11.34 -22.04
C THR A 131 5.57 -11.05 -20.88
N GLY A 132 5.22 -10.05 -20.06
CA GLY A 132 5.99 -9.71 -18.85
C GLY A 132 7.20 -8.80 -19.07
N MET A 133 7.45 -8.35 -20.31
CA MET A 133 8.44 -7.32 -20.62
C MET A 133 8.18 -6.03 -19.82
N VAL A 134 9.24 -5.41 -19.30
CA VAL A 134 9.16 -4.18 -18.48
C VAL A 134 8.51 -3.01 -19.24
N SER A 135 7.74 -2.20 -18.51
CA SER A 135 6.94 -1.10 -19.09
C SER A 135 7.76 0.12 -19.52
N ASN A 136 8.97 0.30 -18.97
CA ASN A 136 9.88 1.38 -19.34
C ASN A 136 10.89 0.97 -20.42
N CYS A 137 10.58 -0.09 -21.18
CA CYS A 137 11.42 -0.50 -22.31
C CYS A 137 11.40 0.55 -23.43
N ASN A 138 12.58 1.00 -23.86
CA ASN A 138 12.75 1.96 -24.95
C ASN A 138 13.61 1.44 -26.10
N ALA A 139 14.20 0.24 -25.97
CA ALA A 139 14.93 -0.44 -27.05
C ALA A 139 14.53 -1.91 -27.13
N PHE A 140 14.27 -2.39 -28.35
CA PHE A 140 13.70 -3.70 -28.61
C PHE A 140 14.59 -4.52 -29.54
N TYR A 141 14.72 -5.82 -29.27
CA TYR A 141 15.43 -6.77 -30.11
C TYR A 141 14.49 -7.88 -30.56
N LEU A 142 14.41 -8.13 -31.88
CA LEU A 142 13.66 -9.24 -32.44
C LEU A 142 14.50 -10.51 -32.37
N VAL A 143 14.06 -11.48 -31.59
CA VAL A 143 14.77 -12.75 -31.39
C VAL A 143 14.82 -13.53 -32.71
N ALA A 144 16.03 -13.79 -33.21
CA ALA A 144 16.28 -14.62 -34.39
C ALA A 144 16.61 -16.07 -34.02
N SER A 145 16.59 -16.95 -35.01
CA SER A 145 16.88 -18.37 -34.80
C SER A 145 18.36 -18.54 -34.45
N GLY A 146 18.64 -19.22 -33.33
CA GLY A 146 20.01 -19.42 -32.84
C GLY A 146 20.50 -18.33 -31.87
N ASP A 147 19.69 -17.31 -31.57
CA ASP A 147 20.02 -16.34 -30.53
C ASP A 147 19.97 -16.96 -29.13
N THR A 148 20.89 -16.50 -28.28
CA THR A 148 20.94 -16.78 -26.84
C THR A 148 21.02 -15.45 -26.08
N CYS A 149 20.71 -15.40 -24.78
CA CYS A 149 20.93 -14.14 -24.05
C CYS A 149 22.37 -13.67 -24.13
N THR A 150 23.35 -14.57 -24.17
CA THR A 150 24.75 -14.19 -24.28
C THR A 150 25.05 -13.48 -25.60
N THR A 151 24.57 -14.02 -26.73
CA THR A 151 24.81 -13.42 -28.05
C THR A 151 24.08 -12.09 -28.19
N VAL A 152 22.84 -11.99 -27.69
CA VAL A 152 22.06 -10.74 -27.68
C VAL A 152 22.71 -9.71 -26.75
N ALA A 153 23.10 -10.11 -25.54
CA ALA A 153 23.75 -9.23 -24.57
C ALA A 153 25.05 -8.63 -25.12
N THR A 154 25.90 -9.45 -25.73
CA THR A 154 27.13 -8.98 -26.39
C THR A 154 26.83 -8.02 -27.54
N LYS A 155 25.82 -8.33 -28.37
CA LYS A 155 25.45 -7.51 -29.52
C LYS A 155 24.91 -6.14 -29.13
N GLU A 156 24.09 -6.10 -28.08
CA GLU A 156 23.48 -4.87 -27.58
C GLU A 156 24.36 -4.14 -26.53
N GLY A 157 25.52 -4.71 -26.18
CA GLY A 157 26.43 -4.11 -25.20
C GLY A 157 25.89 -4.09 -23.76
N ILE A 158 25.01 -5.03 -23.41
CA ILE A 158 24.38 -5.16 -22.09
C ILE A 158 24.80 -6.45 -21.39
N THR A 159 24.34 -6.66 -20.16
CA THR A 159 24.57 -7.94 -19.45
C THR A 159 23.40 -8.90 -19.67
N VAL A 160 23.65 -10.20 -19.55
CA VAL A 160 22.58 -11.21 -19.48
C VAL A 160 21.62 -10.90 -18.33
N GLN A 161 22.14 -10.38 -17.21
CA GLN A 161 21.33 -9.96 -16.08
C GLN A 161 20.30 -8.88 -16.47
N ASN A 162 20.69 -7.92 -17.31
CA ASN A 162 19.76 -6.91 -17.81
C ASN A 162 18.65 -7.55 -18.64
N ILE A 163 18.98 -8.49 -19.53
CA ILE A 163 17.99 -9.18 -20.36
C ILE A 163 16.98 -9.94 -19.50
N VAL A 164 17.41 -10.71 -18.50
CA VAL A 164 16.49 -11.47 -17.64
C VAL A 164 15.69 -10.56 -16.70
N THR A 165 16.25 -9.41 -16.29
CA THR A 165 15.55 -8.42 -15.47
C THR A 165 14.45 -7.73 -16.26
N TRP A 166 14.73 -7.35 -17.50
CA TRP A 166 13.79 -6.63 -18.36
C TRP A 166 12.77 -7.55 -19.05
N ASN A 167 13.06 -8.84 -19.12
CA ASN A 167 12.23 -9.85 -19.76
C ASN A 167 12.06 -11.10 -18.87
N PRO A 168 11.26 -11.02 -17.79
CA PRO A 168 10.99 -12.14 -16.89
C PRO A 168 10.59 -13.45 -17.60
N ALA A 169 9.85 -13.38 -18.71
CA ALA A 169 9.43 -14.57 -19.46
C ALA A 169 10.60 -15.34 -20.10
N VAL A 170 11.76 -14.72 -20.31
CA VAL A 170 12.99 -15.38 -20.78
C VAL A 170 13.54 -16.36 -19.72
N GLY A 171 13.17 -16.15 -18.45
CA GLY A 171 13.58 -16.97 -17.32
C GLY A 171 14.97 -16.64 -16.80
N THR A 172 15.21 -16.90 -15.52
CA THR A 172 16.49 -16.60 -14.84
C THR A 172 17.69 -17.31 -15.45
N GLY A 173 17.47 -18.48 -16.06
CA GLY A 173 18.49 -19.24 -16.79
C GLY A 173 18.63 -18.87 -18.27
N CYS A 174 17.89 -17.88 -18.77
CA CYS A 174 17.74 -17.58 -20.19
C CYS A 174 17.45 -18.81 -21.07
N THR A 175 16.44 -19.57 -20.69
CA THR A 175 16.07 -20.81 -21.39
C THR A 175 14.79 -20.67 -22.20
N ASN A 176 14.05 -19.57 -22.06
CA ASN A 176 12.71 -19.41 -22.63
C ASN A 176 12.59 -18.17 -23.52
N MET A 177 13.59 -17.92 -24.36
CA MET A 177 13.57 -16.82 -25.32
C MET A 177 12.83 -17.25 -26.60
N TRP A 178 11.66 -16.65 -26.86
CA TRP A 178 10.80 -16.99 -27.98
C TRP A 178 11.30 -16.37 -29.29
N TYR A 179 11.62 -17.23 -30.26
CA TYR A 179 11.90 -16.86 -31.63
C TYR A 179 10.75 -16.06 -32.25
N GLY A 180 11.06 -14.98 -32.97
CA GLY A 180 10.08 -14.14 -33.65
C GLY A 180 9.32 -13.17 -32.75
N TYR A 181 9.72 -13.03 -31.48
CA TYR A 181 9.16 -12.04 -30.56
C TYR A 181 10.20 -10.98 -30.20
N TYR A 182 9.73 -9.77 -29.95
CA TYR A 182 10.55 -8.69 -29.41
C TYR A 182 10.77 -8.87 -27.92
N ILE A 183 12.02 -8.68 -27.49
CA ILE A 183 12.43 -8.56 -26.09
C ILE A 183 13.04 -7.18 -25.85
N CYS A 184 13.01 -6.74 -24.59
CA CYS A 184 13.60 -5.51 -24.15
C CYS A 184 15.11 -5.62 -24.01
N VAL A 185 15.84 -4.69 -24.64
CA VAL A 185 17.31 -4.59 -24.55
C VAL A 185 17.77 -3.20 -24.12
N GLY A 186 16.84 -2.35 -23.72
CA GLY A 186 17.14 -1.06 -23.11
C GLY A 186 15.91 -0.46 -22.45
N VAL A 187 16.13 0.21 -21.32
CA VAL A 187 15.09 0.91 -20.57
C VAL A 187 15.39 2.40 -20.49
N SER A 188 14.34 3.23 -20.49
CA SER A 188 14.48 4.65 -20.13
C SER A 188 14.52 4.78 -18.61
N GLY A 189 15.56 5.45 -18.11
CA GLY A 189 15.71 5.82 -16.69
C GLY A 189 14.90 7.04 -16.29
#